data_AF-A0A1M5KUB7-F1
#
_entry.id   AF-A0A1M5KUB7-F1
#
_cell.length_a   1.000
_cell.length_b   1.000
_cell.length_c   1.000
_cell.angle_alpha   90.00
_cell.angle_beta   90.00
_cell.angle_gamma   90.00
#
_symmetry.space_group_name_H-M   'P 1'
#
loop_
_entity.id
_entity.type
_entity.pdbx_description
1 polymer ?
#
loop_
_entity_poly.entity_id
_entity_poly.type
_entity_poly.pdbx_seq_one_letter_code
_entity_poly.pdbx_strand_id
1 'polypeptide(L)'
;MLKNNTLIIYILLALSLANCAKRGTITGGLKDTIAPVLKMSFPKNFSSNFKGDEIKLVFDENIRLKNLNKQLVISPPMKNEPLILPTTASKFITIKIKDTLQPNTTYSFNFGQSIADNNEGNPYNQFKYVFSTGDHIDSLALGGRIKDAYDKEVASFVSVMLYEVNEHFKDSIIYKETPRYVTNTLDSLKTFRLENLKAGKYLLVALKDKNNNNKFNPKDDKIGFNKQFITIPNDTVYELELFKEKLPFKAYKPTLASGNRLLMGYEGKMNLASDRPKITLKNNGEIVSTIVTQFPKKDSLQIWHKPLKADSLSLAVSKDSYQKNFNFKIKDAKKDTLNIVPVQNGTLNFRDRFTLESSTPLTQFDNSKIKLINKDSIAVAFTTEYDDFNQKLFFDFKKEPLEKYTFSILPGAFTDFFEKSNDSLKYQVNTREYSDFGNLSVQLQNVKHFPVIVELIDSKGEVIASEYSENSTTVDFNLLEPTILSLRVIYDENKNKVYDAGNYLEKRYSEEVIYYSKEIDDVRANWDAIHIFDLSLPYTPEPKKSVKKKNNKL
;
A
#
# COMPACT_ATOMS: atom_id res chain seq x y z
N MET A 1 -67.67 -9.19 62.34
CA MET A 1 -66.18 -9.18 62.23
C MET A 1 -65.69 -10.04 61.04
N LEU A 2 -66.28 -9.93 59.84
CA LEU A 2 -65.90 -10.77 58.68
C LEU A 2 -65.42 -9.99 57.44
N LYS A 3 -65.32 -8.65 57.50
CA LYS A 3 -64.95 -7.82 56.34
C LYS A 3 -63.44 -7.71 56.08
N ASN A 4 -62.59 -8.01 57.07
CA ASN A 4 -61.12 -7.97 56.91
C ASN A 4 -60.53 -9.30 56.43
N ASN A 5 -61.19 -10.45 56.67
CA ASN A 5 -60.64 -11.74 56.27
C ASN A 5 -60.75 -11.99 54.76
N THR A 6 -61.77 -11.45 54.08
CA THR A 6 -61.89 -11.55 52.62
C THR A 6 -60.82 -10.76 51.90
N LEU A 7 -60.45 -9.58 52.38
CA LEU A 7 -59.35 -8.78 51.81
C LEU A 7 -58.00 -9.51 51.95
N ILE A 8 -57.75 -10.13 53.11
CA ILE A 8 -56.55 -10.94 53.35
C ILE A 8 -56.51 -12.15 52.41
N ILE A 9 -57.65 -12.81 52.17
CA ILE A 9 -57.76 -13.94 51.23
C ILE A 9 -57.49 -13.48 49.79
N TYR A 10 -58.02 -12.33 49.36
CA TYR A 10 -57.74 -11.78 48.02
C TYR A 10 -56.27 -11.35 47.86
N ILE A 11 -55.66 -10.80 48.92
CA ILE A 11 -54.23 -10.44 48.92
C ILE A 11 -53.34 -11.70 48.89
N LEU A 12 -53.69 -12.75 49.64
CA LEU A 12 -52.97 -14.03 49.59
C LEU A 12 -53.13 -14.73 48.23
N LEU A 13 -54.32 -14.68 47.63
CA LEU A 13 -54.58 -15.24 46.31
C LEU A 13 -53.80 -14.48 45.23
N ALA A 14 -53.74 -13.14 45.31
CA ALA A 14 -52.94 -12.30 44.42
C ALA A 14 -51.42 -12.56 44.56
N LEU A 15 -50.93 -12.79 45.78
CA LEU A 15 -49.53 -13.18 46.02
C LEU A 15 -49.20 -14.60 45.52
N SER A 16 -50.17 -15.52 45.51
CA SER A 16 -49.98 -16.88 44.97
C SER A 16 -49.87 -16.93 43.43
N LEU A 17 -50.36 -15.90 42.74
CA LEU A 17 -50.24 -15.74 41.28
C LEU A 17 -48.93 -15.03 40.88
N ALA A 18 -48.13 -14.55 41.84
CA ALA A 18 -46.85 -13.87 41.58
C ALA A 18 -45.67 -14.82 41.32
N ASN A 19 -45.91 -16.13 41.22
CA ASN A 19 -44.91 -17.09 40.72
C ASN A 19 -44.91 -17.09 39.18
N CYS A 20 -44.56 -15.95 38.59
CA CYS A 20 -44.14 -15.88 37.20
C CYS A 20 -42.91 -16.78 37.04
N ALA A 21 -43.05 -17.88 36.28
CA ALA A 21 -41.93 -18.68 35.82
C ALA A 21 -40.88 -17.75 35.19
N LYS A 22 -39.75 -17.59 35.87
CA LYS A 22 -38.60 -16.85 35.35
C LYS A 22 -38.19 -17.57 34.06
N ARG A 23 -38.32 -16.93 32.89
CA ARG A 23 -37.72 -17.45 31.64
C ARG A 23 -36.21 -17.53 31.87
N GLY A 24 -35.73 -18.70 32.30
CA GLY A 24 -34.31 -18.99 32.29
C GLY A 24 -33.85 -18.90 30.84
N THR A 25 -32.72 -18.22 30.60
CA THR A 25 -32.01 -18.42 29.35
C THR A 25 -31.62 -19.88 29.30
N ILE A 26 -32.18 -20.63 28.34
CA ILE A 26 -31.68 -21.96 28.04
C ILE A 26 -30.21 -21.74 27.69
N THR A 27 -29.28 -22.20 28.52
CA THR A 27 -27.88 -22.25 28.11
C THR A 27 -27.87 -23.24 26.96
N GLY A 28 -27.64 -22.73 25.73
CA GLY A 28 -27.50 -23.59 24.56
C GLY A 28 -26.43 -24.66 24.82
N GLY A 29 -26.48 -25.73 24.04
CA GLY A 29 -25.43 -26.74 24.05
C GLY A 29 -24.05 -26.12 23.78
N LEU A 30 -23.00 -26.92 23.94
CA LEU A 30 -21.67 -26.52 23.52
C LEU A 30 -21.73 -26.02 22.07
N LYS A 31 -21.06 -24.90 21.82
CA LYS A 31 -20.97 -24.34 20.48
C LYS A 31 -20.38 -25.39 19.54
N ASP A 32 -21.00 -25.58 18.38
CA ASP A 32 -20.44 -26.45 17.36
C ASP A 32 -19.15 -25.83 16.77
N THR A 33 -18.12 -26.66 16.66
CA THR A 33 -16.81 -26.28 16.12
C THR A 33 -16.43 -27.11 14.90
N ILE A 34 -17.29 -28.04 14.48
CA ILE A 34 -17.05 -28.94 13.35
C ILE A 34 -17.42 -28.21 12.05
N ALA A 35 -16.59 -28.40 11.02
CA ALA A 35 -16.84 -27.87 9.69
C ALA A 35 -17.63 -28.89 8.85
N PRO A 36 -18.41 -28.45 7.86
CA PRO A 36 -19.16 -29.36 7.00
C PRO A 36 -18.20 -30.20 6.15
N VAL A 37 -18.61 -31.40 5.76
CA VAL A 37 -17.81 -32.29 4.92
C VAL A 37 -18.55 -32.72 3.65
N LEU A 38 -17.79 -32.93 2.57
CA LEU A 38 -18.34 -33.44 1.31
C LEU A 38 -18.72 -34.92 1.49
N LYS A 39 -20.00 -35.26 1.31
CA LYS A 39 -20.46 -36.66 1.29
C LYS A 39 -20.29 -37.31 -0.07
N MET A 40 -20.64 -36.60 -1.13
CA MET A 40 -20.56 -37.10 -2.50
C MET A 40 -20.51 -35.97 -3.51
N SER A 41 -20.00 -36.28 -4.71
CA SER A 41 -20.03 -35.36 -5.84
C SER A 41 -20.40 -36.10 -7.12
N PHE A 42 -21.02 -35.37 -8.04
CA PHE A 42 -21.37 -35.85 -9.36
C PHE A 42 -20.88 -34.84 -10.41
N PRO A 43 -19.90 -35.20 -11.25
CA PRO A 43 -19.08 -36.41 -11.21
C PRO A 43 -18.25 -36.57 -9.92
N LYS A 44 -17.67 -37.76 -9.73
CA LYS A 44 -16.82 -38.04 -8.56
C LYS A 44 -15.59 -37.12 -8.57
N ASN A 45 -15.23 -36.56 -7.42
CA ASN A 45 -14.00 -35.78 -7.29
C ASN A 45 -12.79 -36.62 -7.74
N PHE A 46 -11.84 -35.98 -8.42
CA PHE A 46 -10.71 -36.61 -9.11
C PHE A 46 -11.11 -37.54 -10.28
N SER A 47 -12.22 -37.26 -10.99
CA SER A 47 -12.59 -38.00 -12.20
C SER A 47 -11.76 -37.59 -13.42
N SER A 48 -11.37 -38.56 -14.25
CA SER A 48 -10.84 -38.33 -15.60
C SER A 48 -11.95 -38.39 -16.66
N ASN A 49 -11.61 -38.04 -17.91
CA ASN A 49 -12.48 -38.04 -19.08
C ASN A 49 -13.78 -37.25 -18.88
N PHE A 50 -13.71 -36.14 -18.15
CA PHE A 50 -14.85 -35.27 -17.88
C PHE A 50 -15.33 -34.60 -19.19
N LYS A 51 -16.63 -34.74 -19.47
CA LYS A 51 -17.29 -34.17 -20.68
C LYS A 51 -18.52 -33.32 -20.36
N GLY A 52 -18.87 -33.17 -19.08
CA GLY A 52 -20.03 -32.40 -18.66
C GLY A 52 -19.75 -30.91 -18.58
N ASP A 53 -20.76 -30.16 -18.18
CA ASP A 53 -20.70 -28.72 -17.87
C ASP A 53 -21.24 -28.43 -16.45
N GLU A 54 -21.71 -29.45 -15.74
CA GLU A 54 -22.29 -29.33 -14.41
C GLU A 54 -21.59 -30.25 -13.40
N ILE A 55 -21.28 -29.70 -12.22
CA ILE A 55 -20.74 -30.44 -11.07
C ILE A 55 -21.67 -30.21 -9.89
N LYS A 56 -22.19 -31.28 -9.29
CA LYS A 56 -22.99 -31.22 -8.06
C LYS A 56 -22.20 -31.76 -6.88
N LEU A 57 -22.06 -30.95 -5.83
CA LEU A 57 -21.39 -31.29 -4.58
C LEU A 57 -22.44 -31.38 -3.48
N VAL A 58 -22.44 -32.47 -2.72
CA VAL A 58 -23.41 -32.73 -1.63
C VAL A 58 -22.67 -32.88 -0.31
N PHE A 59 -23.09 -32.12 0.69
CA PHE A 59 -22.53 -32.07 2.04
C PHE A 59 -23.42 -32.80 3.04
N ASP A 60 -22.90 -33.05 4.23
CA ASP A 60 -23.62 -33.70 5.31
C ASP A 60 -24.65 -32.79 6.00
N GLU A 61 -24.37 -31.49 6.00
CA GLU A 61 -25.20 -30.44 6.59
C GLU A 61 -25.48 -29.27 5.64
N ASN A 62 -26.27 -28.29 6.10
CA ASN A 62 -26.54 -27.08 5.34
C ASN A 62 -25.32 -26.16 5.37
N ILE A 63 -24.79 -25.82 4.19
CA ILE A 63 -23.67 -24.89 4.04
C ILE A 63 -24.13 -23.54 3.52
N ARG A 64 -23.31 -22.51 3.72
CA ARG A 64 -23.42 -21.19 3.08
C ARG A 64 -22.09 -20.82 2.42
N LEU A 65 -22.18 -20.03 1.35
CA LEU A 65 -21.01 -19.51 0.65
C LEU A 65 -20.67 -18.10 1.17
N LYS A 66 -19.46 -17.91 1.70
CA LYS A 66 -18.95 -16.64 2.21
C LYS A 66 -17.84 -16.11 1.31
N ASN A 67 -17.97 -14.86 0.84
CA ASN A 67 -16.93 -14.17 0.05
C ASN A 67 -16.39 -15.00 -1.13
N LEU A 68 -17.26 -15.78 -1.79
CA LEU A 68 -16.88 -16.74 -2.82
C LEU A 68 -15.98 -16.13 -3.89
N ASN A 69 -16.34 -14.95 -4.41
CA ASN A 69 -15.58 -14.25 -5.46
C ASN A 69 -14.13 -13.91 -5.06
N LYS A 70 -13.81 -13.82 -3.75
CA LYS A 70 -12.44 -13.56 -3.27
C LYS A 70 -11.68 -14.85 -2.91
N GLN A 71 -12.41 -15.92 -2.62
CA GLN A 71 -11.90 -17.15 -2.01
C GLN A 71 -11.78 -18.29 -3.02
N LEU A 72 -12.66 -18.33 -4.02
CA LEU A 72 -12.64 -19.35 -5.06
C LEU A 72 -11.49 -19.08 -6.02
N VAL A 73 -10.60 -20.06 -6.15
CA VAL A 73 -9.52 -20.05 -7.13
C VAL A 73 -9.72 -21.23 -8.09
N ILE A 74 -9.80 -20.91 -9.39
CA ILE A 74 -9.98 -21.90 -10.45
C ILE A 74 -8.69 -21.96 -11.26
N SER A 75 -8.14 -23.16 -11.42
CA SER A 75 -6.90 -23.40 -12.16
C SER A 75 -7.09 -24.54 -13.15
N PRO A 76 -6.87 -24.35 -14.47
CA PRO A 76 -6.58 -23.08 -15.13
C PRO A 76 -7.68 -22.03 -14.96
N PRO A 77 -7.35 -20.72 -15.01
CA PRO A 77 -8.36 -19.66 -15.01
C PRO A 77 -9.36 -19.81 -16.17
N MET A 78 -10.63 -19.55 -15.88
CA MET A 78 -11.71 -19.53 -16.87
C MET A 78 -11.92 -18.10 -17.38
N LYS A 79 -12.25 -17.96 -18.67
CA LYS A 79 -12.63 -16.70 -19.30
C LYS A 79 -13.98 -16.20 -18.80
N ASN A 80 -14.97 -17.09 -18.69
CA ASN A 80 -16.26 -16.79 -18.06
C ASN A 80 -16.36 -17.54 -16.74
N GLU A 81 -16.60 -16.81 -15.66
CA GLU A 81 -16.75 -17.40 -14.33
C GLU A 81 -17.94 -18.39 -14.29
N PRO A 82 -17.76 -19.55 -13.64
CA PRO A 82 -18.83 -20.52 -13.47
C PRO A 82 -19.95 -19.95 -12.59
N LEU A 83 -21.16 -20.43 -12.79
CA LEU A 83 -22.30 -20.08 -11.95
C LEU A 83 -22.44 -21.10 -10.81
N ILE A 84 -22.37 -20.64 -9.57
CA ILE A 84 -22.47 -21.50 -8.38
C ILE A 84 -23.82 -21.25 -7.68
N LEU A 85 -24.62 -22.31 -7.53
CA LEU A 85 -25.99 -22.27 -7.00
C LEU A 85 -26.25 -23.38 -5.98
N PRO A 86 -27.23 -23.23 -5.06
CA PRO A 86 -27.89 -21.97 -4.73
C PRO A 86 -26.96 -21.06 -3.94
N THR A 87 -27.27 -19.76 -3.92
CA THR A 87 -26.56 -18.78 -3.08
C THR A 87 -27.09 -18.74 -1.64
N THR A 88 -28.21 -19.42 -1.39
CA THR A 88 -28.81 -19.61 -0.07
C THR A 88 -28.29 -20.88 0.61
N ALA A 89 -28.62 -21.03 1.89
CA ALA A 89 -28.21 -22.21 2.65
C ALA A 89 -28.78 -23.50 2.04
N SER A 90 -27.93 -24.49 1.81
CA SER A 90 -28.29 -25.74 1.15
C SER A 90 -27.34 -26.87 1.53
N LYS A 91 -27.81 -28.11 1.48
CA LYS A 91 -26.94 -29.30 1.59
C LYS A 91 -26.14 -29.61 0.34
N PHE A 92 -26.35 -28.87 -0.74
CA PHE A 92 -25.63 -29.08 -1.99
C PHE A 92 -25.33 -27.76 -2.69
N ILE A 93 -24.26 -27.76 -3.49
CA ILE A 93 -24.00 -26.73 -4.48
C ILE A 93 -23.82 -27.35 -5.86
N THR A 94 -24.25 -26.62 -6.87
CA THR A 94 -24.10 -26.93 -8.28
C THR A 94 -23.21 -25.86 -8.91
N ILE A 95 -22.13 -26.30 -9.54
CA ILE A 95 -21.21 -25.47 -10.32
C ILE A 95 -21.54 -25.69 -11.80
N LYS A 96 -21.99 -24.65 -12.48
CA LYS A 96 -22.25 -24.66 -13.92
C LYS A 96 -21.12 -23.95 -14.66
N ILE A 97 -20.37 -24.70 -15.43
CA ILE A 97 -19.26 -24.24 -16.25
C ILE A 97 -19.84 -23.57 -17.50
N LYS A 98 -19.41 -22.34 -17.78
CA LYS A 98 -19.88 -21.56 -18.94
C LYS A 98 -18.90 -21.56 -20.11
N ASP A 99 -17.69 -22.04 -19.86
CA ASP A 99 -16.59 -22.05 -20.82
C ASP A 99 -16.40 -23.41 -21.48
N THR A 100 -15.79 -23.38 -22.67
CA THR A 100 -15.25 -24.58 -23.30
C THR A 100 -13.97 -25.01 -22.58
N LEU A 101 -13.99 -26.21 -22.01
CA LEU A 101 -12.83 -26.80 -21.34
C LEU A 101 -11.75 -27.19 -22.36
N GLN A 102 -10.48 -26.97 -21.99
CA GLN A 102 -9.34 -27.38 -22.79
C GLN A 102 -9.21 -28.91 -22.77
N PRO A 103 -8.85 -29.54 -23.90
CA PRO A 103 -8.61 -30.99 -23.93
C PRO A 103 -7.39 -31.35 -23.08
N ASN A 104 -7.35 -32.59 -22.57
CA ASN A 104 -6.23 -33.16 -21.80
C ASN A 104 -5.70 -32.22 -20.70
N THR A 105 -6.62 -31.65 -19.92
CA THR A 105 -6.30 -30.64 -18.91
C THR A 105 -6.99 -30.97 -17.60
N THR A 106 -6.19 -30.93 -16.53
CA THR A 106 -6.67 -31.02 -15.16
C THR A 106 -7.18 -29.66 -14.69
N TYR A 107 -8.41 -29.61 -14.21
CA TYR A 107 -9.05 -28.44 -13.61
C TYR A 107 -9.20 -28.64 -12.10
N SER A 108 -8.92 -27.58 -11.34
CA SER A 108 -9.10 -27.54 -9.89
C SER A 108 -9.91 -26.31 -9.49
N PHE A 109 -10.91 -26.52 -8.64
CA PHE A 109 -11.75 -25.51 -8.02
C PHE A 109 -11.44 -25.51 -6.52
N ASN A 110 -10.61 -24.58 -6.06
CA ASN A 110 -10.27 -24.40 -4.65
C ASN A 110 -11.19 -23.37 -4.01
N PHE A 111 -12.01 -23.78 -3.05
CA PHE A 111 -12.98 -22.92 -2.39
C PHE A 111 -12.42 -22.09 -1.24
N GLY A 112 -11.12 -22.22 -0.91
CA GLY A 112 -10.50 -21.45 0.17
C GLY A 112 -11.25 -21.65 1.48
N GLN A 113 -11.79 -20.58 2.07
CA GLN A 113 -12.67 -20.64 3.25
C GLN A 113 -14.13 -20.26 2.95
N SER A 114 -14.55 -20.34 1.69
CA SER A 114 -15.89 -19.88 1.29
C SER A 114 -17.01 -20.82 1.66
N ILE A 115 -16.78 -22.13 1.73
CA ILE A 115 -17.79 -23.08 2.19
C ILE A 115 -17.73 -23.10 3.71
N ALA A 116 -18.83 -22.74 4.37
CA ALA A 116 -18.95 -22.82 5.83
C ALA A 116 -20.31 -23.39 6.22
N ASP A 117 -20.43 -23.94 7.42
CA ASP A 117 -21.75 -24.34 7.91
C ASP A 117 -22.70 -23.13 8.04
N ASN A 118 -23.98 -23.43 8.08
CA ASN A 118 -25.04 -22.43 8.12
C ASN A 118 -25.23 -21.77 9.50
N ASN A 119 -24.83 -22.43 10.58
CA ASN A 119 -25.21 -22.13 11.95
C ASN A 119 -24.11 -21.34 12.70
N GLU A 120 -22.94 -21.94 12.90
CA GLU A 120 -21.77 -21.38 13.59
C GLU A 120 -20.75 -20.78 12.63
N GLY A 121 -20.82 -21.14 11.35
CA GLY A 121 -20.03 -20.55 10.28
C GLY A 121 -18.56 -21.00 10.24
N ASN A 122 -18.27 -22.17 10.79
CA ASN A 122 -17.03 -22.94 10.70
C ASN A 122 -16.71 -23.26 9.23
N PRO A 123 -15.55 -22.81 8.72
CA PRO A 123 -15.19 -22.99 7.32
C PRO A 123 -14.66 -24.40 7.03
N TYR A 124 -15.06 -24.99 5.91
CA TYR A 124 -14.40 -26.14 5.31
C TYR A 124 -13.16 -25.69 4.55
N ASN A 125 -12.05 -25.58 5.31
CA ASN A 125 -10.80 -25.01 4.83
C ASN A 125 -10.20 -25.77 3.64
N GLN A 126 -9.83 -25.02 2.60
CA GLN A 126 -9.09 -25.48 1.42
C GLN A 126 -9.75 -26.63 0.66
N PHE A 127 -11.08 -26.76 0.71
CA PHE A 127 -11.77 -27.79 -0.06
C PHE A 127 -11.52 -27.59 -1.57
N LYS A 128 -11.06 -28.66 -2.23
CA LYS A 128 -10.77 -28.70 -3.67
C LYS A 128 -11.61 -29.76 -4.38
N TYR A 129 -12.23 -29.34 -5.48
CA TYR A 129 -12.80 -30.25 -6.46
C TYR A 129 -11.92 -30.27 -7.72
N VAL A 130 -11.46 -31.45 -8.12
CA VAL A 130 -10.50 -31.67 -9.21
C VAL A 130 -11.07 -32.65 -10.22
N PHE A 131 -10.86 -32.41 -11.50
CA PHE A 131 -11.17 -33.35 -12.57
C PHE A 131 -10.24 -33.14 -13.76
N SER A 132 -10.21 -34.07 -14.71
CA SER A 132 -9.48 -33.92 -15.97
C SER A 132 -10.37 -34.20 -17.16
N THR A 133 -10.18 -33.42 -18.23
CA THR A 133 -10.77 -33.70 -19.54
C THR A 133 -10.02 -34.78 -20.32
N GLY A 134 -8.79 -35.12 -19.88
CA GLY A 134 -8.00 -36.24 -20.40
C GLY A 134 -8.18 -37.52 -19.58
N ASP A 135 -7.36 -38.53 -19.86
CA ASP A 135 -7.44 -39.86 -19.23
C ASP A 135 -6.80 -39.95 -17.83
N HIS A 136 -5.97 -38.97 -17.46
CA HIS A 136 -5.28 -38.89 -16.17
C HIS A 136 -5.46 -37.54 -15.47
N ILE A 137 -5.20 -37.52 -14.16
CA ILE A 137 -5.13 -36.31 -13.34
C ILE A 137 -3.66 -35.96 -13.14
N ASP A 138 -3.29 -34.74 -13.48
CA ASP A 138 -1.97 -34.19 -13.17
C ASP A 138 -1.76 -34.19 -11.64
N SER A 139 -0.55 -34.54 -11.19
CA SER A 139 -0.27 -34.80 -9.77
C SER A 139 0.91 -34.03 -9.19
N LEU A 140 1.69 -33.33 -10.03
CA LEU A 140 2.88 -32.61 -9.56
C LEU A 140 2.47 -31.35 -8.77
N ALA A 141 3.38 -30.87 -7.93
CA ALA A 141 3.15 -29.73 -7.07
C ALA A 141 4.39 -28.83 -7.03
N LEU A 142 4.17 -27.58 -6.63
CA LEU A 142 5.19 -26.56 -6.43
C LEU A 142 4.86 -25.75 -5.19
N GLY A 143 5.81 -25.60 -4.28
CA GLY A 143 5.66 -24.84 -3.04
C GLY A 143 6.60 -23.66 -2.98
N GLY A 144 6.22 -22.66 -2.17
CA GLY A 144 7.08 -21.51 -1.92
C GLY A 144 6.49 -20.51 -0.94
N ARG A 145 7.16 -19.39 -0.80
CA ARG A 145 6.77 -18.25 0.04
C ARG A 145 6.82 -16.94 -0.74
N ILE A 146 6.05 -15.97 -0.27
CA ILE A 146 5.99 -14.62 -0.79
C ILE A 146 6.43 -13.66 0.31
N LYS A 147 7.24 -12.68 -0.07
CA LYS A 147 7.50 -11.48 0.75
C LYS A 147 7.28 -10.23 -0.08
N ASP A 148 7.12 -9.09 0.59
CA ASP A 148 7.19 -7.80 -0.08
C ASP A 148 8.65 -7.35 -0.11
N ALA A 149 9.07 -6.74 -1.22
CA ALA A 149 10.43 -6.27 -1.40
C ALA A 149 10.70 -4.96 -0.64
N TYR A 150 9.65 -4.19 -0.30
CA TYR A 150 9.81 -2.89 0.34
C TYR A 150 8.96 -2.73 1.60
N ASP A 151 7.72 -3.23 1.61
CA ASP A 151 6.85 -3.12 2.78
C ASP A 151 7.20 -4.18 3.83
N LYS A 152 7.05 -3.84 5.11
CA LYS A 152 7.31 -4.75 6.23
C LYS A 152 6.47 -6.03 6.16
N GLU A 153 5.22 -5.91 5.71
CA GLU A 153 4.28 -7.03 5.61
C GLU A 153 3.79 -7.21 4.17
N VAL A 154 3.71 -8.46 3.74
CA VAL A 154 3.15 -8.82 2.44
C VAL A 154 1.63 -8.67 2.44
N ALA A 155 1.08 -8.18 1.33
CA ALA A 155 -0.36 -8.09 1.14
C ALA A 155 -1.03 -9.49 1.16
N SER A 156 -2.26 -9.55 1.67
CA SER A 156 -3.13 -10.73 1.55
C SER A 156 -3.55 -10.98 0.10
N PHE A 157 -3.97 -12.20 -0.23
CA PHE A 157 -4.49 -12.64 -1.52
C PHE A 157 -3.54 -12.29 -2.67
N VAL A 158 -2.29 -12.76 -2.55
CA VAL A 158 -1.31 -12.70 -3.65
C VAL A 158 -1.53 -13.92 -4.53
N SER A 159 -1.75 -13.71 -5.82
CA SER A 159 -1.88 -14.78 -6.79
C SER A 159 -0.50 -15.25 -7.23
N VAL A 160 -0.29 -16.57 -7.31
CA VAL A 160 0.94 -17.18 -7.81
C VAL A 160 0.60 -17.99 -9.05
N MET A 161 1.36 -17.76 -10.11
CA MET A 161 1.01 -18.09 -11.47
C MET A 161 2.15 -18.81 -12.17
N LEU A 162 1.79 -19.81 -12.96
CA LEU A 162 2.71 -20.48 -13.89
C LEU A 162 2.25 -20.25 -15.33
N TYR A 163 3.11 -19.60 -16.10
CA TYR A 163 2.95 -19.47 -17.55
C TYR A 163 3.78 -20.54 -18.24
N GLU A 164 3.17 -21.30 -19.13
CA GLU A 164 3.85 -22.37 -19.88
C GLU A 164 4.86 -21.77 -20.87
N VAL A 165 6.08 -22.29 -20.88
CA VAL A 165 7.16 -21.84 -21.77
C VAL A 165 7.26 -22.81 -22.94
N ASN A 166 6.71 -22.41 -24.09
CA ASN A 166 6.76 -23.15 -25.35
C ASN A 166 7.24 -22.23 -26.49
N GLU A 167 7.14 -22.68 -27.74
CA GLU A 167 7.58 -21.93 -28.94
C GLU A 167 6.86 -20.59 -29.16
N HIS A 168 5.67 -20.41 -28.58
CA HIS A 168 4.89 -19.18 -28.66
C HIS A 168 5.11 -18.23 -27.48
N PHE A 169 5.92 -18.62 -26.50
CA PHE A 169 6.20 -17.81 -25.32
C PHE A 169 6.84 -16.47 -25.70
N LYS A 170 6.35 -15.40 -25.09
CA LYS A 170 6.92 -14.05 -25.19
C LYS A 170 6.94 -13.44 -23.80
N ASP A 171 7.95 -12.63 -23.46
CA ASP A 171 8.02 -11.97 -22.16
C ASP A 171 6.77 -11.13 -21.84
N SER A 172 6.11 -10.60 -22.88
CA SER A 172 4.87 -9.83 -22.73
C SER A 172 3.62 -10.64 -22.34
N ILE A 173 3.73 -11.97 -22.17
CA ILE A 173 2.60 -12.87 -21.89
C ILE A 173 1.81 -12.45 -20.65
N ILE A 174 2.51 -12.00 -19.60
CA ILE A 174 1.91 -11.62 -18.31
C ILE A 174 0.94 -10.43 -18.42
N TYR A 175 1.06 -9.60 -19.46
CA TYR A 175 0.20 -8.44 -19.68
C TYR A 175 -1.04 -8.78 -20.51
N LYS A 176 -1.02 -9.90 -21.24
CA LYS A 176 -1.97 -10.18 -22.33
C LYS A 176 -2.81 -11.42 -22.07
N GLU A 177 -2.22 -12.44 -21.46
CA GLU A 177 -2.79 -13.78 -21.34
C GLU A 177 -2.91 -14.18 -19.87
N THR A 178 -3.85 -15.08 -19.59
CA THR A 178 -4.00 -15.70 -18.27
C THR A 178 -3.02 -16.86 -18.13
N PRO A 179 -2.53 -17.16 -16.92
CA PRO A 179 -1.59 -18.26 -16.70
C PRO A 179 -2.22 -19.63 -16.96
N ARG A 180 -1.37 -20.66 -17.11
CA ARG A 180 -1.81 -22.05 -17.18
C ARG A 180 -2.28 -22.55 -15.80
N TYR A 181 -1.56 -22.18 -14.75
CA TYR A 181 -1.89 -22.53 -13.38
C TYR A 181 -1.92 -21.29 -12.49
N VAL A 182 -2.86 -21.26 -11.55
CA VAL A 182 -2.97 -20.19 -10.56
C VAL A 182 -3.34 -20.75 -9.19
N THR A 183 -2.77 -20.16 -8.14
CA THR A 183 -3.20 -20.30 -6.75
C THR A 183 -3.16 -18.92 -6.10
N ASN A 184 -3.61 -18.78 -4.85
CA ASN A 184 -3.39 -17.57 -4.07
C ASN A 184 -3.00 -17.88 -2.63
N THR A 185 -2.45 -16.87 -1.95
CA THR A 185 -2.07 -16.97 -0.53
C THR A 185 -3.24 -16.70 0.45
N LEU A 186 -4.46 -16.50 -0.07
CA LEU A 186 -5.66 -16.20 0.74
C LEU A 186 -5.44 -15.06 1.74
N ASP A 187 -6.19 -15.06 2.84
CA ASP A 187 -6.24 -13.98 3.84
C ASP A 187 -4.89 -13.70 4.53
N SER A 188 -4.19 -14.73 5.01
CA SER A 188 -3.06 -14.57 5.94
C SER A 188 -1.87 -15.46 5.63
N LEU A 189 -1.94 -16.32 4.61
CA LEU A 189 -0.80 -17.17 4.30
C LEU A 189 0.30 -16.32 3.66
N LYS A 190 1.53 -16.58 4.06
CA LYS A 190 2.74 -16.07 3.38
C LYS A 190 3.34 -17.12 2.45
N THR A 191 2.77 -18.32 2.44
CA THR A 191 3.19 -19.47 1.65
C THR A 191 2.14 -19.79 0.60
N PHE A 192 2.58 -20.36 -0.53
CA PHE A 192 1.71 -20.85 -1.57
C PHE A 192 2.01 -22.31 -1.89
N ARG A 193 1.00 -22.99 -2.43
CA ARG A 193 1.13 -24.33 -2.99
C ARG A 193 0.28 -24.45 -4.25
N LEU A 194 0.95 -24.70 -5.36
CA LEU A 194 0.36 -25.08 -6.64
C LEU A 194 0.35 -26.60 -6.70
N GLU A 195 -0.77 -27.18 -7.11
CA GLU A 195 -0.97 -28.63 -7.18
C GLU A 195 -1.66 -28.97 -8.50
N ASN A 196 -1.70 -30.27 -8.82
CA ASN A 196 -2.26 -30.77 -10.07
C ASN A 196 -1.56 -30.20 -11.30
N LEU A 197 -0.22 -30.14 -11.23
CA LEU A 197 0.64 -29.60 -12.27
C LEU A 197 1.10 -30.69 -13.22
N LYS A 198 1.18 -30.35 -14.50
CA LYS A 198 1.80 -31.17 -15.53
C LYS A 198 3.31 -30.94 -15.52
N ALA A 199 4.08 -31.95 -15.92
CA ALA A 199 5.51 -31.79 -16.14
C ALA A 199 5.76 -30.80 -17.29
N GLY A 200 6.74 -29.92 -17.14
CA GLY A 200 7.00 -28.89 -18.14
C GLY A 200 7.90 -27.76 -17.65
N LYS A 201 8.12 -26.79 -18.54
CA LYS A 201 8.90 -25.58 -18.27
C LYS A 201 7.98 -24.39 -18.10
N TYR A 202 8.18 -23.61 -17.05
CA TYR A 202 7.28 -22.53 -16.65
C TYR A 202 8.02 -21.25 -16.26
N LEU A 203 7.38 -20.11 -16.51
CA LEU A 203 7.68 -18.85 -15.87
C LEU A 203 6.84 -18.76 -14.58
N LEU A 204 7.52 -18.55 -13.45
CA LEU A 204 6.91 -18.40 -12.13
C LEU A 204 6.77 -16.90 -11.78
N VAL A 205 5.53 -16.47 -11.54
CA VAL A 205 5.19 -15.07 -11.23
C VAL A 205 4.24 -15.02 -10.04
N ALA A 206 4.39 -14.01 -9.19
CA ALA A 206 3.43 -13.64 -8.16
C ALA A 206 2.89 -12.24 -8.46
N LEU A 207 1.58 -12.06 -8.35
CA LEU A 207 0.91 -10.79 -8.55
C LEU A 207 0.04 -10.45 -7.34
N LYS A 208 0.21 -9.23 -6.82
CA LYS A 208 -0.87 -8.60 -6.07
C LYS A 208 -1.78 -7.89 -7.05
N ASP A 209 -2.65 -8.68 -7.68
CA ASP A 209 -3.61 -8.24 -8.68
C ASP A 209 -4.79 -7.51 -8.01
N LYS A 210 -4.99 -6.24 -8.37
CA LYS A 210 -6.06 -5.41 -7.82
C LYS A 210 -7.40 -5.62 -8.52
N ASN A 211 -7.40 -5.98 -9.81
CA ASN A 211 -8.61 -6.12 -10.62
C ASN A 211 -9.05 -7.59 -10.81
N ASN A 212 -8.26 -8.55 -10.31
CA ASN A 212 -8.48 -9.99 -10.32
C ASN A 212 -8.67 -10.58 -11.74
N ASN A 213 -7.99 -10.02 -12.75
CA ASN A 213 -8.06 -10.53 -14.12
C ASN A 213 -6.91 -11.50 -14.48
N ASN A 214 -6.02 -11.79 -13.53
CA ASN A 214 -4.82 -12.63 -13.67
C ASN A 214 -3.82 -12.12 -14.71
N LYS A 215 -3.76 -10.81 -14.92
CA LYS A 215 -2.79 -10.14 -15.82
C LYS A 215 -2.11 -9.02 -15.06
N PHE A 216 -0.83 -8.86 -15.29
CA PHE A 216 -0.07 -7.80 -14.65
C PHE A 216 -0.42 -6.44 -15.26
N ASN A 217 -0.88 -5.52 -14.42
CA ASN A 217 -0.95 -4.09 -14.72
C ASN A 217 0.08 -3.34 -13.85
N PRO A 218 1.20 -2.87 -14.43
CA PRO A 218 2.26 -2.25 -13.65
C PRO A 218 1.83 -0.96 -12.95
N LYS A 219 0.75 -0.31 -13.42
CA LYS A 219 0.17 0.88 -12.78
C LYS A 219 -0.51 0.58 -11.45
N ASP A 220 -1.20 -0.56 -11.34
CA ASP A 220 -2.05 -0.86 -10.17
C ASP A 220 -1.50 -2.00 -9.30
N ASP A 221 -0.80 -2.95 -9.89
CA ASP A 221 -0.42 -4.20 -9.22
C ASP A 221 1.03 -4.18 -8.72
N LYS A 222 1.34 -5.06 -7.77
CA LYS A 222 2.73 -5.46 -7.48
C LYS A 222 3.05 -6.78 -8.18
N ILE A 223 4.30 -6.96 -8.60
CA ILE A 223 4.80 -8.19 -9.24
C ILE A 223 6.02 -8.72 -8.51
N GLY A 224 6.13 -10.04 -8.45
CA GLY A 224 7.35 -10.76 -8.12
C GLY A 224 7.53 -11.87 -9.13
N PHE A 225 8.76 -12.24 -9.45
CA PHE A 225 9.02 -13.25 -10.47
C PHE A 225 10.33 -13.98 -10.21
N ASN A 226 10.43 -15.22 -10.68
CA ASN A 226 11.73 -15.86 -10.81
C ASN A 226 12.34 -15.47 -12.16
N LYS A 227 13.55 -14.89 -12.16
CA LYS A 227 14.27 -14.52 -13.40
C LYS A 227 14.45 -15.70 -14.34
N GLN A 228 14.78 -16.86 -13.79
CA GLN A 228 14.97 -18.08 -14.57
C GLN A 228 13.67 -18.85 -14.67
N PHE A 229 13.47 -19.49 -15.84
CA PHE A 229 12.40 -20.47 -15.98
C PHE A 229 12.65 -21.66 -15.06
N ILE A 230 11.55 -22.22 -14.54
CA ILE A 230 11.58 -23.41 -13.70
C ILE A 230 11.15 -24.63 -14.52
N THR A 231 11.62 -25.81 -14.12
CA THR A 231 11.21 -27.09 -14.71
C THR A 231 10.53 -27.92 -13.65
N ILE A 232 9.34 -28.45 -13.93
CA ILE A 232 8.57 -29.31 -13.03
C ILE A 232 8.61 -30.74 -13.59
N PRO A 233 8.89 -31.78 -12.77
CA PRO A 233 9.04 -31.73 -11.31
C PRO A 233 10.40 -31.19 -10.84
N ASN A 234 10.40 -30.60 -9.64
CA ASN A 234 11.60 -30.33 -8.84
C ASN A 234 11.20 -30.20 -7.36
N ASP A 235 12.19 -30.20 -6.46
CA ASP A 235 11.97 -30.08 -5.00
C ASP A 235 12.38 -28.70 -4.46
N THR A 236 12.55 -27.71 -5.33
CA THR A 236 12.98 -26.36 -4.96
C THR A 236 11.84 -25.60 -4.28
N VAL A 237 12.11 -25.03 -3.12
CA VAL A 237 11.19 -24.10 -2.45
C VAL A 237 11.52 -22.68 -2.88
N TYR A 238 10.62 -22.05 -3.62
CA TYR A 238 10.83 -20.71 -4.17
C TYR A 238 10.44 -19.62 -3.17
N GLU A 239 11.16 -18.50 -3.19
CA GLU A 239 10.74 -17.24 -2.57
C GLU A 239 10.56 -16.20 -3.68
N LEU A 240 9.41 -15.52 -3.70
CA LEU A 240 9.12 -14.45 -4.64
C LEU A 240 8.93 -13.14 -3.88
N GLU A 241 9.62 -12.10 -4.34
CA GLU A 241 9.57 -10.76 -3.75
C GLU A 241 8.67 -9.86 -4.59
N LEU A 242 7.57 -9.37 -3.98
CA LEU A 242 6.66 -8.45 -4.64
C LEU A 242 7.21 -7.03 -4.57
N PHE A 243 7.32 -6.37 -5.72
CA PHE A 243 7.66 -4.96 -5.81
C PHE A 243 6.66 -4.22 -6.71
N LYS A 244 6.62 -2.89 -6.53
CA LYS A 244 5.84 -1.99 -7.37
C LYS A 244 6.76 -1.33 -8.40
N GLU A 245 6.55 -1.63 -9.69
CA GLU A 245 7.37 -1.06 -10.75
C GLU A 245 7.30 0.47 -10.80
N LYS A 246 8.44 1.11 -11.07
CA LYS A 246 8.51 2.51 -11.46
C LYS A 246 8.13 2.64 -12.93
N LEU A 247 6.98 3.23 -13.20
CA LEU A 247 6.52 3.44 -14.57
C LEU A 247 7.36 4.50 -15.31
N PRO A 248 7.53 4.37 -16.63
CA PRO A 248 8.10 5.42 -17.45
C PRO A 248 7.20 6.66 -17.44
N PHE A 249 7.79 7.83 -17.66
CA PHE A 249 7.03 9.08 -17.68
C PHE A 249 6.01 9.10 -18.81
N LYS A 250 4.78 9.48 -18.48
CA LYS A 250 3.72 9.73 -19.46
C LYS A 250 2.84 10.86 -18.98
N ALA A 251 2.76 11.94 -19.75
CA ALA A 251 1.85 13.04 -19.47
C ALA A 251 0.43 12.77 -19.98
N TYR A 252 -0.56 13.30 -19.27
CA TYR A 252 -1.94 13.38 -19.70
C TYR A 252 -2.29 14.79 -20.19
N LYS A 253 -3.37 14.90 -20.95
CA LYS A 253 -3.83 16.20 -21.46
C LYS A 253 -4.09 17.16 -20.28
N PRO A 254 -3.49 18.35 -20.27
CA PRO A 254 -3.67 19.30 -19.18
C PRO A 254 -5.09 19.90 -19.18
N THR A 255 -5.52 20.34 -18.00
CA THR A 255 -6.78 21.04 -17.77
C THR A 255 -6.54 22.37 -17.09
N LEU A 256 -7.34 23.39 -17.41
CA LEU A 256 -7.27 24.68 -16.74
C LEU A 256 -7.77 24.57 -15.30
N ALA A 257 -6.91 24.83 -14.31
CA ALA A 257 -7.26 24.84 -12.90
C ALA A 257 -7.70 26.25 -12.46
N SER A 258 -7.03 27.29 -12.96
CA SER A 258 -7.32 28.71 -12.71
C SER A 258 -6.87 29.56 -13.91
N GLY A 259 -7.12 30.87 -13.90
CA GLY A 259 -6.75 31.77 -15.01
C GLY A 259 -5.24 31.91 -15.28
N ASN A 260 -4.39 31.35 -14.42
CA ASN A 260 -2.92 31.42 -14.49
C ASN A 260 -2.24 30.06 -14.17
N ARG A 261 -3.00 28.96 -14.12
CA ARG A 261 -2.49 27.62 -13.81
C ARG A 261 -3.20 26.53 -14.58
N LEU A 262 -2.40 25.67 -15.21
CA LEU A 262 -2.84 24.39 -15.75
C LEU A 262 -2.46 23.26 -14.79
N LEU A 263 -3.28 22.22 -14.76
CA LEU A 263 -3.00 20.97 -14.05
C LEU A 263 -2.80 19.85 -15.08
N MET A 264 -1.67 19.15 -15.00
CA MET A 264 -1.30 18.06 -15.89
C MET A 264 -1.01 16.80 -15.08
N GLY A 265 -1.91 15.82 -15.13
CA GLY A 265 -1.62 14.50 -14.56
C GLY A 265 -0.48 13.79 -15.29
N TYR A 266 0.24 12.92 -14.60
CA TYR A 266 1.27 12.07 -15.21
C TYR A 266 1.31 10.66 -14.64
N GLU A 267 2.01 9.75 -15.33
CA GLU A 267 2.49 8.47 -14.79
C GLU A 267 4.01 8.50 -14.64
N GLY A 268 4.53 7.65 -13.75
CA GLY A 268 5.92 7.61 -13.33
C GLY A 268 6.16 8.32 -12.01
N LYS A 269 7.38 8.23 -11.48
CA LYS A 269 7.77 8.85 -10.21
C LYS A 269 8.66 10.07 -10.48
N MET A 270 8.34 11.21 -9.85
CA MET A 270 9.20 12.40 -9.83
C MET A 270 9.67 12.59 -8.40
N ASN A 271 10.88 12.11 -8.10
CA ASN A 271 11.41 12.17 -6.74
C ASN A 271 12.13 13.50 -6.50
N LEU A 272 12.71 14.07 -7.55
CA LEU A 272 13.58 15.23 -7.48
C LEU A 272 13.10 16.35 -8.42
N ALA A 273 13.41 17.59 -8.07
CA ALA A 273 13.17 18.74 -8.94
C ALA A 273 13.93 18.62 -10.29
N SER A 274 15.02 17.85 -10.33
CA SER A 274 15.76 17.52 -11.56
C SER A 274 15.01 16.55 -12.47
N ASP A 275 14.05 15.79 -11.95
CA ASP A 275 13.24 14.84 -12.73
C ASP A 275 12.11 15.52 -13.51
N ARG A 276 12.00 16.86 -13.43
CA ARG A 276 10.94 17.61 -14.09
C ARG A 276 10.99 17.45 -15.62
N PRO A 277 9.84 17.23 -16.28
CA PRO A 277 9.80 17.25 -17.73
C PRO A 277 10.07 18.67 -18.25
N LYS A 278 10.69 18.76 -19.43
CA LYS A 278 10.74 20.02 -20.15
C LYS A 278 9.35 20.33 -20.69
N ILE A 279 8.84 21.51 -20.34
CA ILE A 279 7.53 22.00 -20.75
C ILE A 279 7.70 23.29 -21.55
N THR A 280 6.98 23.41 -22.65
CA THR A 280 6.91 24.64 -23.45
C THR A 280 5.46 24.93 -23.79
N LEU A 281 4.91 25.96 -23.14
CA LEU A 281 3.57 26.47 -23.41
C LEU A 281 3.64 27.50 -24.55
N LYS A 282 2.73 27.40 -25.50
CA LYS A 282 2.63 28.32 -26.64
C LYS A 282 1.22 28.87 -26.82
N ASN A 283 1.13 30.14 -27.18
CA ASN A 283 -0.07 30.81 -27.66
C ASN A 283 0.16 31.25 -29.11
N ASN A 284 -0.60 30.72 -30.08
CA ASN A 284 -0.43 31.03 -31.51
C ASN A 284 1.02 30.93 -32.03
N GLY A 285 1.82 30.03 -31.47
CA GLY A 285 3.23 29.82 -31.84
C GLY A 285 4.24 30.56 -30.97
N GLU A 286 3.84 31.59 -30.24
CA GLU A 286 4.69 32.35 -29.31
C GLU A 286 4.84 31.61 -27.98
N ILE A 287 6.06 31.59 -27.43
CA ILE A 287 6.34 30.92 -26.15
C ILE A 287 5.87 31.78 -24.99
N VAL A 288 5.10 31.17 -24.09
CA VAL A 288 4.61 31.80 -22.86
C VAL A 288 5.55 31.43 -21.72
N SER A 289 5.93 32.41 -20.89
CA SER A 289 6.72 32.16 -19.69
C SER A 289 5.96 31.28 -18.70
N THR A 290 6.62 30.24 -18.19
CA THR A 290 6.02 29.27 -17.27
C THR A 290 6.95 28.86 -16.13
N ILE A 291 6.34 28.49 -15.00
CA ILE A 291 7.00 27.74 -13.92
C ILE A 291 6.25 26.42 -13.72
N VAL A 292 6.98 25.34 -13.51
CA VAL A 292 6.43 23.99 -13.32
C VAL A 292 6.70 23.52 -11.91
N THR A 293 5.64 23.27 -11.15
CA THR A 293 5.70 22.79 -9.76
C THR A 293 4.92 21.48 -9.60
N GLN A 294 5.20 20.75 -8.53
CA GLN A 294 4.47 19.55 -8.15
C GLN A 294 3.14 19.93 -7.49
N PHE A 295 2.07 19.19 -7.78
CA PHE A 295 0.86 19.26 -6.96
C PHE A 295 1.08 18.46 -5.68
N PRO A 296 0.89 19.04 -4.48
CA PRO A 296 1.14 18.35 -3.23
C PRO A 296 0.40 17.01 -3.12
N LYS A 297 1.15 15.94 -2.85
CA LYS A 297 0.64 14.57 -2.61
C LYS A 297 -0.15 13.95 -3.77
N LYS A 298 0.01 14.42 -5.01
CA LYS A 298 -0.67 13.86 -6.20
C LYS A 298 0.28 13.74 -7.37
N ASP A 299 0.04 12.78 -8.27
CA ASP A 299 0.80 12.60 -9.52
C ASP A 299 0.36 13.61 -10.60
N SER A 300 0.45 14.90 -10.27
CA SER A 300 0.08 16.00 -11.15
C SER A 300 1.09 17.13 -11.06
N LEU A 301 1.41 17.72 -12.21
CA LEU A 301 2.18 18.96 -12.30
C LEU A 301 1.27 20.17 -12.44
N GLN A 302 1.68 21.26 -11.81
CA GLN A 302 1.09 22.58 -11.96
C GLN A 302 1.97 23.37 -12.92
N ILE A 303 1.36 23.90 -13.97
CA ILE A 303 2.05 24.73 -14.97
C ILE A 303 1.50 26.13 -14.83
N TRP A 304 2.27 26.98 -14.16
CA TRP A 304 1.95 28.37 -13.93
C TRP A 304 2.31 29.17 -15.17
N HIS A 305 1.44 30.08 -15.60
CA HIS A 305 1.71 30.95 -16.75
C HIS A 305 1.21 32.36 -16.49
N LYS A 306 1.90 33.36 -17.04
CA LYS A 306 1.43 34.75 -16.96
C LYS A 306 0.03 34.88 -17.60
N PRO A 307 -0.85 35.74 -17.08
CA PRO A 307 -2.19 35.94 -17.65
C PRO A 307 -2.13 36.35 -19.12
N LEU A 308 -2.93 35.71 -19.95
CA LEU A 308 -3.03 36.00 -21.39
C LEU A 308 -4.47 35.78 -21.86
N LYS A 309 -4.88 36.50 -22.91
CA LYS A 309 -6.15 36.25 -23.61
C LYS A 309 -5.86 35.36 -24.81
N ALA A 310 -6.41 34.14 -24.81
CA ALA A 310 -6.35 33.22 -25.94
C ALA A 310 -7.57 32.30 -25.91
N ASP A 311 -7.94 31.73 -27.05
CA ASP A 311 -9.00 30.72 -27.12
C ASP A 311 -8.45 29.30 -26.90
N SER A 312 -7.18 29.10 -27.27
CA SER A 312 -6.50 27.81 -27.16
C SER A 312 -5.01 27.99 -26.91
N LEU A 313 -4.42 26.98 -26.26
CA LEU A 313 -2.99 26.89 -26.01
C LEU A 313 -2.46 25.54 -26.49
N SER A 314 -1.16 25.52 -26.81
CA SER A 314 -0.42 24.33 -27.13
C SER A 314 0.66 24.08 -26.07
N LEU A 315 0.73 22.87 -25.54
CA LEU A 315 1.73 22.46 -24.54
C LEU A 315 2.58 21.33 -25.11
N ALA A 316 3.86 21.60 -25.35
CA ALA A 316 4.85 20.59 -25.66
C ALA A 316 5.49 20.06 -24.36
N VAL A 317 5.53 18.75 -24.21
CA VAL A 317 6.10 18.06 -23.04
C VAL A 317 7.12 17.05 -23.52
N SER A 318 8.33 17.09 -22.96
CA SER A 318 9.37 16.09 -23.23
C SER A 318 10.13 15.68 -21.98
N LYS A 319 10.37 14.38 -21.82
CA LYS A 319 11.23 13.81 -20.77
C LYS A 319 11.78 12.47 -21.26
N ASP A 320 13.09 12.27 -21.17
CA ASP A 320 13.78 11.10 -21.71
C ASP A 320 13.38 10.86 -23.19
N SER A 321 12.85 9.68 -23.51
CA SER A 321 12.33 9.34 -24.83
C SER A 321 10.87 9.76 -25.06
N TYR A 322 10.15 10.24 -24.05
CA TYR A 322 8.77 10.68 -24.16
C TYR A 322 8.68 12.09 -24.75
N GLN A 323 7.88 12.25 -25.80
CA GLN A 323 7.52 13.55 -26.38
C GLN A 323 6.04 13.58 -26.75
N LYS A 324 5.32 14.62 -26.33
CA LYS A 324 3.91 14.82 -26.69
C LYS A 324 3.53 16.29 -26.74
N ASN A 325 2.72 16.63 -27.73
CA ASN A 325 2.08 17.95 -27.84
C ASN A 325 0.59 17.82 -27.53
N PHE A 326 0.07 18.72 -26.69
CA PHE A 326 -1.34 18.81 -26.34
C PHE A 326 -1.90 20.16 -26.76
N ASN A 327 -3.06 20.15 -27.45
CA ASN A 327 -3.84 21.35 -27.72
C ASN A 327 -5.12 21.32 -26.89
N PHE A 328 -5.43 22.44 -26.22
CA PHE A 328 -6.60 22.55 -25.36
C PHE A 328 -7.13 23.98 -25.39
N LYS A 329 -8.44 24.10 -25.17
CA LYS A 329 -9.11 25.39 -25.06
C LYS A 329 -8.91 25.94 -23.66
N ILE A 330 -8.79 27.26 -23.55
CA ILE A 330 -8.83 27.95 -22.27
C ILE A 330 -10.12 28.77 -22.18
N LYS A 331 -10.51 29.10 -20.96
CA LYS A 331 -11.68 29.93 -20.66
C LYS A 331 -11.27 30.98 -19.63
N ASP A 332 -12.02 32.05 -19.55
CA ASP A 332 -11.79 33.02 -18.49
C ASP A 332 -12.09 32.40 -17.11
N ALA A 333 -11.21 32.65 -16.15
CA ALA A 333 -11.24 32.03 -14.84
C ALA A 333 -10.57 32.92 -13.80
N LYS A 334 -10.97 32.77 -12.53
CA LYS A 334 -10.32 33.47 -11.41
C LYS A 334 -8.85 33.08 -11.34
N LYS A 335 -8.01 34.06 -11.02
CA LYS A 335 -6.55 33.90 -10.90
C LYS A 335 -6.19 33.49 -9.47
N ASP A 336 -5.22 32.61 -9.35
CA ASP A 336 -4.59 32.32 -8.06
C ASP A 336 -3.86 33.56 -7.54
N THR A 337 -3.91 33.77 -6.23
CA THR A 337 -3.25 34.88 -5.54
C THR A 337 -2.22 34.33 -4.55
N LEU A 338 -1.15 35.10 -4.33
CA LEU A 338 -0.13 34.78 -3.34
C LEU A 338 -0.75 34.70 -1.94
N ASN A 339 -0.51 33.58 -1.28
CA ASN A 339 -0.77 33.32 0.11
C ASN A 339 0.41 32.49 0.64
N ILE A 340 0.87 32.79 1.85
CA ILE A 340 2.03 32.14 2.44
C ILE A 340 1.63 31.64 3.83
N VAL A 341 1.83 30.35 4.07
CA VAL A 341 1.45 29.69 5.32
C VAL A 341 2.62 28.89 5.89
N PRO A 342 2.77 28.79 7.22
CA PRO A 342 3.80 27.98 7.82
C PRO A 342 3.39 26.49 7.81
N VAL A 343 4.35 25.60 7.55
CA VAL A 343 4.14 24.15 7.63
C VAL A 343 4.13 23.71 9.09
N GLN A 344 5.09 24.19 9.90
CA GLN A 344 5.12 23.98 11.34
C GLN A 344 4.44 25.15 12.04
N ASN A 345 3.45 24.87 12.88
CA ASN A 345 2.74 25.87 13.67
C ASN A 345 2.79 25.47 15.16
N GLY A 346 3.32 26.35 16.01
CA GLY A 346 3.47 26.08 17.44
C GLY A 346 4.82 25.48 17.81
N THR A 347 5.01 24.16 17.65
CA THR A 347 6.26 23.47 18.00
C THR A 347 7.14 23.25 16.76
N LEU A 348 8.43 23.51 16.88
CA LEU A 348 9.43 23.17 15.88
C LEU A 348 10.42 22.17 16.50
N ASN A 349 10.39 20.92 16.04
CA ASN A 349 11.35 19.93 16.52
C ASN A 349 12.76 20.24 15.97
N PHE A 350 13.78 19.71 16.63
CA PHE A 350 15.16 20.03 16.27
C PHE A 350 15.56 19.53 14.88
N ARG A 351 15.06 18.36 14.49
CA ARG A 351 15.26 17.76 13.15
C ARG A 351 14.44 18.45 12.05
N ASP A 352 13.41 19.22 12.42
CA ASP A 352 12.59 19.95 11.45
C ASP A 352 13.25 21.26 11.02
N ARG A 353 13.02 21.68 9.77
CA ARG A 353 13.32 23.04 9.29
C ARG A 353 12.03 23.85 9.30
N PHE A 354 12.06 25.08 9.83
CA PHE A 354 10.88 25.94 9.73
C PHE A 354 10.63 26.23 8.24
N THR A 355 9.43 25.90 7.77
CA THR A 355 9.11 25.96 6.34
C THR A 355 7.88 26.83 6.11
N LEU A 356 7.96 27.70 5.11
CA LEU A 356 6.81 28.41 4.55
C LEU A 356 6.41 27.78 3.22
N GLU A 357 5.13 27.54 3.03
CA GLU A 357 4.54 27.07 1.77
C GLU A 357 3.79 28.23 1.11
N SER A 358 4.06 28.46 -0.18
CA SER A 358 3.40 29.51 -0.95
C SER A 358 2.34 28.91 -1.90
N SER A 359 1.21 29.59 -2.06
CA SER A 359 0.15 29.17 -2.99
C SER A 359 0.53 29.40 -4.47
N THR A 360 1.41 30.35 -4.74
CA THR A 360 1.99 30.65 -6.06
C THR A 360 3.52 30.55 -5.99
N PRO A 361 4.23 30.26 -7.10
CA PRO A 361 5.69 30.13 -7.08
C PRO A 361 6.36 31.47 -6.77
N LEU A 362 7.34 31.45 -5.86
CA LEU A 362 8.14 32.63 -5.51
C LEU A 362 9.31 32.77 -6.49
N THR A 363 9.68 34.01 -6.82
CA THR A 363 10.77 34.31 -7.77
C THR A 363 11.80 35.29 -7.23
N GLN A 364 11.47 36.08 -6.20
CA GLN A 364 12.41 36.99 -5.56
C GLN A 364 12.29 36.92 -4.04
N PHE A 365 13.43 37.03 -3.37
CA PHE A 365 13.58 36.97 -1.92
C PHE A 365 14.50 38.10 -1.47
N ASP A 366 14.02 38.94 -0.56
CA ASP A 366 14.78 40.00 0.09
C ASP A 366 14.95 39.66 1.57
N ASN A 367 16.04 38.96 1.88
CA ASN A 367 16.33 38.52 3.25
C ASN A 367 16.59 39.69 4.21
N SER A 368 16.89 40.90 3.72
CA SER A 368 17.08 42.09 4.57
C SER A 368 15.77 42.55 5.25
N LYS A 369 14.64 42.14 4.68
CA LYS A 369 13.28 42.42 5.20
C LYS A 369 12.75 41.35 6.13
N ILE A 370 13.57 40.35 6.44
CA ILE A 370 13.21 39.26 7.33
C ILE A 370 14.02 39.41 8.62
N LYS A 371 13.32 39.41 9.75
CA LYS A 371 13.93 39.42 11.08
C LYS A 371 13.53 38.16 11.82
N LEU A 372 14.52 37.44 12.31
CA LEU A 372 14.35 36.34 13.26
C LEU A 372 14.92 36.77 14.60
N ILE A 373 14.10 36.69 15.64
CA ILE A 373 14.49 36.99 17.02
C ILE A 373 14.12 35.84 17.95
N ASN A 374 14.88 35.68 19.04
CA ASN A 374 14.56 34.76 20.13
C ASN A 374 13.60 35.40 21.15
N LYS A 375 13.31 34.71 22.27
CA LYS A 375 12.43 35.21 23.34
C LYS A 375 12.93 36.50 23.99
N ASP A 376 14.24 36.71 24.02
CA ASP A 376 14.90 37.88 24.59
C ASP A 376 15.04 39.04 23.57
N SER A 377 14.39 38.91 22.40
CA SER A 377 14.47 39.89 21.29
C SER A 377 15.87 40.05 20.68
N ILE A 378 16.76 39.09 20.90
CA ILE A 378 18.09 39.04 20.29
C ILE A 378 17.94 38.49 18.88
N ALA A 379 18.60 39.13 17.91
CA ALA A 379 18.62 38.70 16.53
C ALA A 379 19.33 37.36 16.36
N VAL A 380 18.73 36.45 15.59
CA VAL A 380 19.28 35.13 15.30
C VAL A 380 19.58 35.06 13.80
N ALA A 381 20.81 34.69 13.46
CA ALA A 381 21.22 34.51 12.08
C ALA A 381 20.48 33.32 11.45
N PHE A 382 20.08 33.47 10.19
CA PHE A 382 19.42 32.42 9.42
C PHE A 382 19.85 32.45 7.96
N THR A 383 19.67 31.33 7.28
CA THR A 383 19.74 31.22 5.82
C THR A 383 18.41 30.71 5.27
N THR A 384 18.18 30.92 3.97
CA THR A 384 16.98 30.45 3.28
C THR A 384 17.33 29.59 2.08
N GLU A 385 16.50 28.58 1.83
CA GLU A 385 16.57 27.72 0.65
C GLU A 385 15.16 27.57 0.08
N TYR A 386 15.00 27.77 -1.23
CA TYR A 386 13.70 27.62 -1.89
C TYR A 386 13.67 26.38 -2.77
N ASP A 387 12.81 25.44 -2.42
CA ASP A 387 12.40 24.34 -3.29
C ASP A 387 11.24 24.84 -4.15
N ASP A 388 11.59 25.30 -5.35
CA ASP A 388 10.64 25.83 -6.31
C ASP A 388 9.65 24.78 -6.80
N PHE A 389 10.08 23.52 -6.87
CA PHE A 389 9.24 22.42 -7.33
C PHE A 389 8.12 22.10 -6.34
N ASN A 390 8.41 22.11 -5.04
CA ASN A 390 7.40 21.88 -4.00
C ASN A 390 6.82 23.17 -3.42
N GLN A 391 7.24 24.35 -3.89
CA GLN A 391 6.82 25.67 -3.41
C GLN A 391 7.07 25.87 -1.91
N LYS A 392 8.22 25.40 -1.43
CA LYS A 392 8.61 25.45 -0.01
C LYS A 392 9.85 26.30 0.19
N LEU A 393 9.75 27.29 1.07
CA LEU A 393 10.87 28.11 1.53
C LEU A 393 11.28 27.64 2.92
N PHE A 394 12.49 27.09 3.03
CA PHE A 394 13.07 26.61 4.26
C PHE A 394 13.91 27.69 4.93
N PHE A 395 13.84 27.75 6.25
CA PHE A 395 14.68 28.59 7.11
C PHE A 395 15.59 27.72 7.95
N ASP A 396 16.90 27.91 7.79
CA ASP A 396 17.92 27.28 8.63
C ASP A 396 18.50 28.27 9.60
N PHE A 397 18.54 27.89 10.86
CA PHE A 397 19.11 28.67 11.93
C PHE A 397 19.45 27.73 13.10
N LYS A 398 20.35 28.19 13.97
CA LYS A 398 20.68 27.44 15.18
C LYS A 398 19.50 27.47 16.15
N LYS A 399 18.99 26.29 16.49
CA LYS A 399 17.91 26.10 17.47
C LYS A 399 18.50 25.81 18.84
N GLU A 400 18.04 26.52 19.85
CA GLU A 400 18.34 26.33 21.26
C GLU A 400 17.12 25.71 21.96
N PRO A 401 17.28 24.96 23.06
CA PRO A 401 16.17 24.39 23.81
C PRO A 401 15.38 25.45 24.58
N LEU A 402 14.12 25.15 24.86
CA LEU A 402 13.19 26.04 25.59
C LEU A 402 13.21 27.48 25.08
N GLU A 403 13.23 27.62 23.76
CA GLU A 403 13.36 28.89 23.07
C GLU A 403 12.11 29.19 22.25
N LYS A 404 11.81 30.48 22.10
CA LYS A 404 10.72 30.97 21.27
C LYS A 404 11.30 31.83 20.16
N TYR A 405 11.09 31.40 18.93
CA TYR A 405 11.52 32.12 17.74
C TYR A 405 10.34 32.88 17.12
N THR A 406 10.55 34.16 16.85
CA THR A 406 9.59 35.00 16.13
C THR A 406 10.18 35.44 14.80
N PHE A 407 9.54 35.02 13.72
CA PHE A 407 9.82 35.48 12.36
C PHE A 407 8.93 36.68 12.07
N SER A 408 9.53 37.82 11.74
CA SER A 408 8.84 39.01 11.27
C SER A 408 9.30 39.31 9.84
N ILE A 409 8.37 39.23 8.90
CA ILE A 409 8.63 39.34 7.47
C ILE A 409 7.90 40.58 6.99
N LEU A 410 8.65 41.60 6.60
CA LEU A 410 8.09 42.89 6.18
C LEU A 410 7.48 42.79 4.77
N PRO A 411 6.63 43.76 4.38
CA PRO A 411 6.07 43.81 3.03
C PRO A 411 7.15 43.82 1.95
N GLY A 412 6.95 43.02 0.90
CA GLY A 412 7.91 42.90 -0.21
C GLY A 412 9.20 42.17 0.12
N ALA A 413 9.20 41.30 1.13
CA ALA A 413 10.28 40.33 1.37
C ALA A 413 10.24 39.18 0.34
N PHE A 414 9.06 38.82 -0.13
CA PHE A 414 8.83 37.78 -1.13
C PHE A 414 7.98 38.33 -2.27
N THR A 415 8.38 38.02 -3.50
CA THR A 415 7.61 38.35 -4.70
C THR A 415 7.37 37.08 -5.52
N ASP A 416 6.11 36.85 -5.87
CA ASP A 416 5.71 35.69 -6.65
C ASP A 416 5.94 35.86 -8.16
N PHE A 417 5.71 34.78 -8.91
CA PHE A 417 5.82 34.75 -10.36
C PHE A 417 4.88 35.76 -11.06
N PHE A 418 3.87 36.28 -10.38
CA PHE A 418 2.92 37.26 -10.90
C PHE A 418 3.22 38.69 -10.43
N GLU A 419 4.43 38.92 -9.88
CA GLU A 419 4.88 40.23 -9.36
C GLU A 419 4.02 40.72 -8.19
N LYS A 420 3.37 39.81 -7.47
CA LYS A 420 2.68 40.11 -6.22
C LYS A 420 3.62 39.87 -5.06
N SER A 421 3.72 40.88 -4.21
CA SER A 421 4.52 40.81 -3.00
C SER A 421 3.68 40.41 -1.78
N ASN A 422 4.32 39.78 -0.80
CA ASN A 422 3.70 39.57 0.50
C ASN A 422 3.45 40.91 1.22
N ASP A 423 2.41 40.94 2.05
CA ASP A 423 2.26 41.93 3.12
C ASP A 423 3.05 41.47 4.38
N SER A 424 2.90 42.17 5.49
CA SER A 424 3.51 41.83 6.78
C SER A 424 3.06 40.46 7.26
N LEU A 425 4.02 39.54 7.46
CA LEU A 425 3.78 38.22 8.02
C LEU A 425 4.52 38.09 9.35
N LYS A 426 3.88 37.42 10.31
CA LYS A 426 4.48 37.11 11.61
C LYS A 426 4.19 35.68 12.00
N TYR A 427 5.24 34.91 12.25
CA TYR A 427 5.13 33.51 12.66
C TYR A 427 5.90 33.28 13.95
N GLN A 428 5.41 32.36 14.77
CA GLN A 428 6.04 31.99 16.03
C GLN A 428 6.13 30.48 16.13
N VAL A 429 7.30 30.01 16.54
CA VAL A 429 7.57 28.60 16.82
C VAL A 429 8.36 28.50 18.12
N ASN A 430 8.15 27.40 18.84
CA ASN A 430 8.80 27.12 20.11
C ASN A 430 9.55 25.79 19.99
N THR A 431 10.74 25.74 20.57
CA THR A 431 11.50 24.50 20.76
C THR A 431 11.24 23.93 22.14
N ARG A 432 11.37 22.61 22.24
CA ARG A 432 11.27 21.87 23.50
C ARG A 432 12.64 21.73 24.17
N GLU A 433 12.67 21.17 25.38
CA GLU A 433 13.93 20.82 26.05
C GLU A 433 14.59 19.63 25.33
N TYR A 434 15.93 19.52 25.36
CA TYR A 434 16.59 18.35 24.77
C TYR A 434 16.17 17.04 25.46
N SER A 435 15.89 17.09 26.76
CA SER A 435 15.40 15.95 27.53
C SER A 435 14.01 15.46 27.08
N ASP A 436 13.28 16.21 26.26
CA ASP A 436 12.00 15.75 25.70
C ASP A 436 12.18 14.80 24.51
N PHE A 437 13.40 14.62 24.02
CA PHE A 437 13.76 13.78 22.87
C PHE A 437 14.62 12.60 23.31
N GLY A 438 14.68 11.57 22.47
CA GLY A 438 15.58 10.43 22.63
C GLY A 438 16.64 10.38 21.54
N ASN A 439 17.70 9.63 21.78
CA ASN A 439 18.71 9.31 20.76
C ASN A 439 18.73 7.80 20.53
N LEU A 440 19.06 7.39 19.31
CA LEU A 440 19.16 5.99 18.92
C LEU A 440 20.45 5.77 18.14
N SER A 441 21.32 4.91 18.65
CA SER A 441 22.47 4.40 17.90
C SER A 441 22.17 3.00 17.37
N VAL A 442 22.22 2.83 16.06
CA VAL A 442 22.03 1.55 15.38
C VAL A 442 23.40 0.98 15.01
N GLN A 443 23.70 -0.22 15.52
CA GLN A 443 24.91 -0.97 15.22
C GLN A 443 24.59 -2.09 14.23
N LEU A 444 24.96 -1.89 12.98
CA LEU A 444 24.79 -2.86 11.90
C LEU A 444 25.81 -3.99 12.02
N GLN A 445 25.34 -5.23 12.02
CA GLN A 445 26.16 -6.44 11.99
C GLN A 445 25.92 -7.22 10.69
N ASN A 446 26.96 -7.94 10.24
CA ASN A 446 26.92 -8.79 9.05
C ASN A 446 26.43 -8.06 7.79
N VAL A 447 26.85 -6.80 7.63
CA VAL A 447 26.56 -6.00 6.44
C VAL A 447 27.20 -6.67 5.22
N LYS A 448 26.39 -6.96 4.20
CA LYS A 448 26.88 -7.65 2.98
C LYS A 448 27.82 -6.76 2.18
N HIS A 449 27.46 -5.49 2.01
CA HIS A 449 28.25 -4.46 1.33
C HIS A 449 27.69 -3.06 1.66
N PHE A 450 28.43 -2.03 1.27
CA PHE A 450 28.03 -0.62 1.36
C PHE A 450 27.95 -0.01 -0.05
N PRO A 451 27.17 1.06 -0.26
CA PRO A 451 26.47 1.87 0.74
C PRO A 451 25.11 1.30 1.16
N VAL A 452 24.62 1.79 2.30
CA VAL A 452 23.30 1.45 2.84
C VAL A 452 22.52 2.69 3.26
N ILE A 453 21.20 2.63 3.12
CA ILE A 453 20.25 3.60 3.67
C ILE A 453 19.62 2.98 4.91
N VAL A 454 19.77 3.60 6.07
CA VAL A 454 19.18 3.17 7.33
C VAL A 454 18.00 4.06 7.65
N GLU A 455 16.80 3.47 7.77
CA GLU A 455 15.57 4.23 7.94
C GLU A 455 14.79 3.81 9.18
N LEU A 456 14.32 4.82 9.91
CA LEU A 456 13.30 4.70 10.95
C LEU A 456 11.95 5.05 10.35
N ILE A 457 10.98 4.16 10.49
CA ILE A 457 9.63 4.33 9.94
C ILE A 457 8.57 4.21 11.03
N ASP A 458 7.44 4.87 10.82
CA ASP A 458 6.29 4.78 11.71
C ASP A 458 5.42 3.53 11.45
N SER A 459 4.32 3.41 12.19
CA SER A 459 3.34 2.30 12.04
C SER A 459 2.64 2.25 10.67
N LYS A 460 2.66 3.33 9.88
CA LYS A 460 2.13 3.39 8.51
C LYS A 460 3.19 3.08 7.45
N GLY A 461 4.46 2.98 7.85
CA GLY A 461 5.59 2.81 6.95
C GLY A 461 6.12 4.13 6.36
N GLU A 462 5.73 5.28 6.93
CA GLU A 462 6.29 6.58 6.55
C GLU A 462 7.66 6.78 7.22
N VAL A 463 8.65 7.28 6.47
CA VAL A 463 10.00 7.52 6.96
C VAL A 463 10.01 8.72 7.91
N ILE A 464 10.44 8.49 9.14
CA ILE A 464 10.61 9.50 10.20
C ILE A 464 12.03 10.07 10.19
N ALA A 465 13.02 9.20 9.98
CA ALA A 465 14.41 9.59 9.83
C ALA A 465 15.14 8.61 8.91
N SER A 466 16.14 9.11 8.19
CA SER A 466 16.97 8.34 7.28
C SER A 466 18.40 8.83 7.38
N GLU A 467 19.36 7.91 7.41
CA GLU A 467 20.78 8.20 7.42
C GLU A 467 21.47 7.29 6.38
N TYR A 468 22.48 7.83 5.69
CA TYR A 468 23.18 7.13 4.61
C TYR A 468 24.61 6.83 5.04
N SER A 469 25.01 5.56 4.95
CA SER A 469 26.34 5.10 5.34
C SER A 469 27.07 4.47 4.17
N GLU A 470 28.28 4.96 3.88
CA GLU A 470 29.16 4.42 2.83
C GLU A 470 30.18 3.39 3.35
N ASN A 471 30.39 3.33 4.66
CA ASN A 471 31.39 2.45 5.28
C ASN A 471 31.21 2.23 6.80
N SER A 472 30.42 3.06 7.49
CA SER A 472 30.24 2.96 8.93
C SER A 472 29.16 1.93 9.27
N THR A 473 29.46 1.04 10.20
CA THR A 473 28.49 0.10 10.78
C THR A 473 27.69 0.73 11.92
N THR A 474 28.03 1.94 12.37
CA THR A 474 27.28 2.67 13.40
C THR A 474 26.61 3.88 12.78
N VAL A 475 25.31 4.01 13.02
CA VAL A 475 24.46 5.09 12.50
C VAL A 475 23.65 5.68 13.64
N ASP A 476 23.79 6.99 13.85
CA ASP A 476 23.19 7.68 14.99
C ASP A 476 22.03 8.58 14.57
N PHE A 477 20.91 8.44 15.26
CA PHE A 477 19.72 9.25 15.12
C PHE A 477 19.50 10.06 16.40
N ASN A 478 19.91 11.32 16.37
CA ASN A 478 19.78 12.21 17.52
C ASN A 478 18.50 13.05 17.46
N LEU A 479 18.00 13.41 18.65
CA LEU A 479 16.84 14.29 18.85
C LEU A 479 15.56 13.76 18.19
N LEU A 480 15.32 12.46 18.34
CA LEU A 480 14.09 11.79 17.91
C LEU A 480 12.94 12.09 18.86
N GLU A 481 11.76 12.29 18.32
CA GLU A 481 10.55 12.37 19.13
C GLU A 481 10.24 10.99 19.76
N PRO A 482 9.87 10.93 21.05
CA PRO A 482 9.51 9.68 21.71
C PRO A 482 8.32 9.01 21.03
N THR A 483 8.59 7.89 20.35
CA THR A 483 7.57 7.13 19.62
C THR A 483 8.07 5.70 19.35
N ILE A 484 7.13 4.81 19.04
CA ILE A 484 7.46 3.45 18.60
C ILE A 484 7.81 3.50 17.12
N LEU A 485 8.97 2.95 16.78
CA LEU A 485 9.51 2.95 15.42
C LEU A 485 9.76 1.52 14.93
N SER A 486 9.76 1.35 13.62
CA SER A 486 10.37 0.19 12.96
C SER A 486 11.65 0.64 12.26
N LEU A 487 12.61 -0.28 12.17
CA LEU A 487 13.91 -0.05 11.54
C LEU A 487 14.04 -0.92 10.29
N ARG A 488 14.57 -0.35 9.22
CA ARG A 488 14.99 -1.09 8.03
C ARG A 488 16.31 -0.58 7.47
N VAL A 489 16.98 -1.46 6.74
CA VAL A 489 18.18 -1.15 5.96
C VAL A 489 17.93 -1.50 4.50
N ILE A 490 18.33 -0.61 3.61
CA ILE A 490 18.27 -0.78 2.15
C ILE A 490 19.70 -0.81 1.63
N TYR A 491 20.04 -1.82 0.83
CA TYR A 491 21.30 -1.86 0.09
C TYR A 491 21.17 -1.03 -1.19
N ASP A 492 21.82 0.13 -1.22
CA ASP A 492 21.76 1.08 -2.34
C ASP A 492 22.85 0.73 -3.36
N GLU A 493 22.53 -0.25 -4.20
CA GLU A 493 23.45 -0.83 -5.19
C GLU A 493 23.90 0.21 -6.23
N ASN A 494 23.07 1.22 -6.50
CA ASN A 494 23.35 2.22 -7.52
C ASN A 494 23.82 3.58 -6.95
N LYS A 495 23.87 3.72 -5.62
CA LYS A 495 24.41 4.86 -4.88
C LYS A 495 23.64 6.17 -5.09
N ASN A 496 22.34 6.10 -5.34
CA ASN A 496 21.50 7.28 -5.58
C ASN A 496 20.75 7.77 -4.33
N LYS A 497 20.97 7.12 -3.19
CA LYS A 497 20.38 7.43 -1.87
C LYS A 497 18.86 7.27 -1.82
N VAL A 498 18.26 6.53 -2.74
CA VAL A 498 16.82 6.21 -2.73
C VAL A 498 16.59 4.75 -3.09
N TYR A 499 15.55 4.14 -2.52
CA TYR A 499 15.18 2.78 -2.89
C TYR A 499 14.72 2.68 -4.36
N ASP A 500 15.31 1.73 -5.09
CA ASP A 500 14.91 1.36 -6.44
C ASP A 500 14.16 0.02 -6.52
N ALA A 501 12.95 0.10 -7.06
CA ALA A 501 12.14 -1.07 -7.37
C ALA A 501 12.69 -1.84 -8.58
N GLY A 502 12.32 -3.12 -8.67
CA GLY A 502 12.64 -3.97 -9.80
C GLY A 502 11.89 -3.60 -11.09
N ASN A 503 12.19 -4.34 -12.16
CA ASN A 503 11.53 -4.22 -13.46
C ASN A 503 11.49 -5.60 -14.13
N TYR A 504 10.30 -6.08 -14.46
CA TYR A 504 10.09 -7.40 -15.02
C TYR A 504 10.64 -7.54 -16.44
N LEU A 505 10.48 -6.54 -17.30
CA LEU A 505 10.96 -6.61 -18.70
C LEU A 505 12.49 -6.59 -18.76
N GLU A 506 13.13 -5.80 -17.91
CA GLU A 506 14.59 -5.76 -17.74
C GLU A 506 15.14 -6.99 -16.99
N LYS A 507 14.26 -7.85 -16.45
CA LYS A 507 14.61 -8.95 -15.55
C LYS A 507 15.48 -8.47 -14.38
N ARG A 508 15.16 -7.30 -13.82
CA ARG A 508 15.85 -6.67 -12.69
C ARG A 508 15.04 -6.83 -11.41
N TYR A 509 15.69 -7.24 -10.32
CA TYR A 509 15.06 -7.27 -9.00
C TYR A 509 15.12 -5.88 -8.36
N SER A 510 14.29 -5.65 -7.36
CA SER A 510 14.42 -4.51 -6.45
C SER A 510 15.71 -4.58 -5.66
N GLU A 511 16.12 -3.43 -5.13
CA GLU A 511 17.14 -3.37 -4.08
C GLU A 511 16.68 -4.16 -2.84
N GLU A 512 17.65 -4.74 -2.14
CA GLU A 512 17.35 -5.57 -0.98
C GLU A 512 17.01 -4.70 0.22
N VAL A 513 15.86 -4.98 0.85
CA VAL A 513 15.39 -4.34 2.08
C VAL A 513 15.33 -5.35 3.20
N ILE A 514 15.98 -5.04 4.31
CA ILE A 514 16.00 -5.88 5.51
C ILE A 514 15.33 -5.15 6.65
N TYR A 515 14.35 -5.81 7.26
CA TYR A 515 13.59 -5.28 8.39
C TYR A 515 14.11 -5.82 9.72
N TYR A 516 14.25 -4.93 10.70
CA TYR A 516 14.43 -5.34 12.08
C TYR A 516 13.13 -5.98 12.58
N SER A 517 13.24 -7.18 13.16
CA SER A 517 12.08 -8.01 13.51
C SER A 517 11.27 -7.45 14.67
N LYS A 518 11.89 -6.62 15.52
CA LYS A 518 11.27 -6.01 16.68
C LYS A 518 10.94 -4.55 16.40
N GLU A 519 9.93 -4.06 17.10
CA GLU A 519 9.71 -2.62 17.18
C GLU A 519 10.72 -2.01 18.15
N ILE A 520 11.11 -0.76 17.88
CA ILE A 520 11.95 0.04 18.76
C ILE A 520 11.00 0.88 19.61
N ASP A 521 10.81 0.47 20.87
CA ASP A 521 9.86 1.06 21.84
C ASP A 521 10.55 1.78 23.02
N ASP A 522 11.87 1.89 22.95
CA ASP A 522 12.74 2.52 23.95
C ASP A 522 13.34 3.86 23.49
N VAL A 523 12.91 4.40 22.34
CA VAL A 523 13.11 5.81 21.99
C VAL A 523 12.21 6.65 22.90
N ARG A 524 12.77 7.03 24.05
CA ARG A 524 12.09 7.76 25.13
C ARG A 524 12.80 9.08 25.39
N ALA A 525 12.05 10.01 25.97
CA ALA A 525 12.56 11.29 26.42
C ALA A 525 13.78 11.09 27.36
N ASN A 526 14.88 11.79 27.09
CA ASN A 526 16.12 11.77 27.85
C ASN A 526 16.78 10.39 27.94
N TRP A 527 16.69 9.61 26.87
CA TRP A 527 17.24 8.26 26.80
C TRP A 527 18.10 8.07 25.55
N ASP A 528 19.24 7.40 25.73
CA ASP A 528 20.12 6.96 24.66
C ASP A 528 19.95 5.45 24.47
N ALA A 529 19.26 5.06 23.39
CA ALA A 529 19.05 3.67 23.03
C ALA A 529 20.16 3.18 22.10
N ILE A 530 20.60 1.93 22.30
CA ILE A 530 21.54 1.25 21.39
C ILE A 530 20.89 -0.04 20.93
N HIS A 531 20.73 -0.20 19.62
CA HIS A 531 20.19 -1.43 19.01
C HIS A 531 21.19 -2.07 18.07
N ILE A 532 21.38 -3.37 18.25
CA ILE A 532 22.17 -4.19 17.34
C ILE A 532 21.23 -4.72 16.26
N PHE A 533 21.54 -4.42 15.00
CA PHE A 533 20.79 -4.91 13.85
C PHE A 533 21.66 -5.84 13.01
N ASP A 534 21.48 -7.14 13.21
CA ASP A 534 22.10 -8.18 12.39
C ASP A 534 21.35 -8.34 11.06
N LEU A 535 21.99 -7.94 9.97
CA LEU A 535 21.45 -7.97 8.61
C LEU A 535 21.46 -9.37 7.98
N SER A 536 22.02 -10.37 8.65
CA SER A 536 21.95 -11.77 8.18
C SER A 536 20.67 -12.49 8.61
N LEU A 537 19.93 -11.94 9.58
CA LEU A 537 18.73 -12.56 10.13
C LEU A 537 17.49 -12.23 9.28
N PRO A 538 16.66 -13.23 8.92
CA PRO A 538 15.43 -12.97 8.20
C PRO A 538 14.40 -12.28 9.11
N TYR A 539 13.61 -11.38 8.51
CA TYR A 539 12.50 -10.75 9.21
C TYR A 539 11.49 -11.80 9.71
N THR A 540 11.31 -11.86 11.02
CA THR A 540 10.38 -12.76 11.70
C THR A 540 9.52 -11.94 12.66
N PRO A 541 8.31 -11.53 12.25
CA PRO A 541 7.45 -10.70 13.10
C PRO A 541 7.13 -11.41 14.41
N GLU A 542 7.13 -10.67 15.51
CA GLU A 542 6.61 -11.20 16.76
C GLU A 542 5.13 -11.61 16.61
N PRO A 543 4.70 -12.73 17.22
CA PRO A 543 3.30 -13.14 17.16
C PRO A 543 2.43 -12.04 17.76
N LYS A 544 1.53 -11.47 16.94
CA LYS A 544 0.57 -10.46 17.39
C LYS A 544 -0.23 -11.03 18.56
N LYS A 545 -0.02 -10.51 19.78
CA LYS A 545 -0.83 -10.86 20.95
C LYS A 545 -2.27 -10.53 20.61
N SER A 546 -3.14 -11.54 20.52
CA SER A 546 -4.57 -11.32 20.26
C SER A 546 -5.12 -10.40 21.35
N VAL A 547 -5.55 -9.20 20.98
CA VAL A 547 -6.27 -8.32 21.89
C VAL A 547 -7.59 -9.01 22.22
N LYS A 548 -7.65 -9.71 23.36
CA LYS A 548 -8.93 -10.16 23.91
C LYS A 548 -9.75 -8.90 24.11
N LYS A 549 -10.82 -8.72 23.33
CA LYS A 549 -11.88 -7.76 23.65
C LYS A 549 -12.32 -8.08 25.07
N LYS A 550 -11.92 -7.26 26.04
CA LYS A 550 -12.54 -7.25 27.35
C LYS A 550 -13.99 -6.87 27.10
N ASN A 551 -14.87 -7.86 27.16
CA ASN A 551 -16.31 -7.61 27.26
C ASN A 551 -16.51 -6.87 28.58
N ASN A 552 -16.61 -5.55 28.53
CA ASN A 552 -17.18 -4.78 29.63
C ASN A 552 -18.66 -5.16 29.70
N LYS A 553 -18.98 -6.12 30.58
CA LYS A 553 -20.32 -6.28 31.11
C LYS A 553 -20.54 -5.12 32.08
N LEU A 554 -21.46 -4.22 31.73
CA LEU A 554 -22.22 -3.44 32.70
C LEU A 554 -23.35 -4.32 33.24
#